data_AF-A0A0A9YM15-F1
#
_entry.id   AF-A0A0A9YM15-F1
#
_cell.length_a   1.000
_cell.length_b   1.000
_cell.length_c   1.000
_cell.angle_alpha   90.00
_cell.angle_beta   90.00
_cell.angle_gamma   90.00
#
_symmetry.space_group_name_H-M   'P 1'
#
loop_
_entity.id
_entity.type
_entity.pdbx_description
1 polymer ?
#
loop_
_entity_poly.entity_id
_entity_poly.type
_entity_poly.pdbx_seq_one_letter_code
_entity_poly.pdbx_strand_id
1 'polypeptide(L)'
;MQCCLANVEKNRRVGLVYYLLKFLLGREPIYHRFKYQLAPLTACELPNLPPGPHSILAHNYYYQRDGRREVKPPVEIRAPDVRHVKFRRRETYCVPRAPIPGSVFFWDSYVTHLSRLDRRVYCPRKEEPKEDDKPC
;
A
#
# COMPACT_ATOMS: atom_id res chain seq x y z
N MET A 1 -22.79 -0.96 39.49
CA MET A 1 -21.67 -0.65 38.59
C MET A 1 -21.01 0.63 39.09
N GLN A 2 -19.93 0.49 39.86
CA GLN A 2 -19.25 1.63 40.48
C GLN A 2 -18.14 2.10 39.54
N CYS A 3 -18.38 3.21 38.84
CA CYS A 3 -17.33 3.94 38.18
C CYS A 3 -16.34 4.41 39.24
N CYS A 4 -15.11 3.89 39.22
CA CYS A 4 -13.98 4.50 39.92
C CYS A 4 -13.63 5.82 39.22
N LEU A 5 -14.42 6.86 39.48
CA LEU A 5 -14.09 8.22 39.12
C LEU A 5 -12.87 8.62 39.96
N ALA A 6 -11.68 8.48 39.38
CA ALA A 6 -10.46 8.99 39.99
C ALA A 6 -10.56 10.52 40.05
N ASN A 7 -10.71 11.06 41.26
CA ASN A 7 -10.68 12.48 41.51
C ASN A 7 -9.38 13.08 40.96
N VAL A 8 -9.52 14.05 40.05
CA VAL A 8 -8.41 14.71 39.36
C VAL A 8 -7.89 15.84 40.25
N GLU A 9 -6.96 15.53 41.15
CA GLU A 9 -6.16 16.58 41.81
C GLU A 9 -5.02 16.98 40.87
N LYS A 10 -5.20 18.12 40.18
CA LYS A 10 -4.13 18.76 39.42
C LYS A 10 -3.07 19.26 40.39
N ASN A 11 -1.96 18.52 40.49
CA ASN A 11 -0.83 18.90 41.34
C ASN A 11 -0.09 20.09 40.72
N ARG A 12 -0.60 21.31 40.95
CA ARG A 12 -0.10 22.55 40.36
C ARG A 12 0.92 23.21 41.29
N ARG A 13 2.17 22.71 41.28
CA ARG A 13 3.29 23.46 41.89
C ARG A 13 3.93 24.32 40.81
N VAL A 14 3.48 25.58 40.71
CA VAL A 14 4.09 26.61 39.85
C VAL A 14 5.13 27.38 40.67
N GLY A 15 6.41 27.15 40.39
CA GLY A 15 7.54 27.81 41.06
C GLY A 15 8.44 28.58 40.08
N LEU A 16 9.37 29.39 40.60
CA LEU A 16 10.29 30.20 39.79
C LEU A 16 11.11 29.35 38.81
N VAL A 17 11.56 28.16 39.25
CA VAL A 17 12.31 27.19 38.42
C VAL A 17 11.51 26.76 37.19
N TYR A 18 10.19 26.61 37.30
CA TYR A 18 9.34 26.28 36.16
C TYR A 18 9.37 27.38 35.09
N TYR A 19 9.30 28.64 35.50
CA TYR A 19 9.34 29.77 34.58
C TYR A 19 10.72 29.95 33.92
N LEU A 20 11.80 29.77 34.67
CA LEU A 20 13.15 29.76 34.10
C LEU A 20 13.33 28.61 33.09
N LEU A 21 12.87 27.41 33.42
CA LEU A 21 12.93 26.25 32.53
C LEU A 21 12.10 26.49 31.24
N LYS A 22 10.88 27.01 31.38
CA LYS A 22 10.00 27.34 30.24
C LYS A 22 10.63 28.43 29.35
N PHE A 23 11.26 29.43 29.96
CA PHE A 23 11.97 30.49 29.26
C PHE A 23 13.18 29.94 28.48
N LEU A 24 14.02 29.13 29.12
CA LEU A 24 15.21 28.54 28.48
C LEU A 24 14.87 27.51 27.39
N LEU A 25 13.77 26.76 27.54
CA LEU A 25 13.36 25.77 26.53
C LEU A 25 12.60 26.37 25.33
N GLY A 26 12.00 27.56 25.48
CA GLY A 26 11.14 28.17 24.45
C GLY A 26 9.85 27.39 24.14
N ARG A 27 9.53 26.36 24.92
CA ARG A 27 8.35 25.50 24.80
C ARG A 27 7.91 25.01 26.17
N GLU A 28 6.71 24.45 26.26
CA GLU A 28 6.28 23.83 27.52
C GLU A 28 7.13 22.58 27.82
N PRO A 29 7.63 22.44 29.06
CA PRO A 29 8.46 21.29 29.43
C PRO A 29 7.61 20.01 29.39
N ILE A 30 8.22 18.91 28.93
CA ILE A 30 7.55 17.61 28.87
C ILE A 30 7.51 17.07 30.30
N TYR A 31 6.30 16.82 30.79
CA TYR A 31 6.09 16.28 32.13
C TYR A 31 6.23 14.75 32.16
N HIS A 32 6.54 14.22 33.35
CA HIS A 32 6.45 12.80 33.60
C HIS A 32 5.01 12.30 33.47
N ARG A 33 4.85 11.01 33.13
CA ARG A 33 3.53 10.36 33.07
C ARG A 33 2.99 10.22 34.49
N PHE A 34 1.96 11.01 34.82
CA PHE A 34 1.32 10.95 36.12
C PHE A 34 0.13 9.98 36.12
N LYS A 35 -0.24 9.49 37.31
CA LYS A 35 -1.29 8.47 37.51
C LYS A 35 -2.62 8.79 36.82
N TYR A 36 -2.99 10.07 36.70
CA TYR A 36 -4.24 10.51 36.05
C TYR A 36 -4.19 10.51 34.52
N GLN A 37 -3.00 10.47 33.92
CA GLN A 37 -2.80 10.34 32.47
C GLN A 37 -2.60 8.89 32.04
N LEU A 38 -2.47 7.97 32.99
CA LEU A 38 -2.18 6.57 32.74
C LEU A 38 -3.43 5.73 32.96
N ALA A 39 -3.58 4.70 32.14
CA ALA A 39 -4.50 3.63 32.44
C ALA A 39 -4.13 2.96 33.78
N PRO A 40 -5.11 2.44 34.53
CA PRO A 40 -4.84 1.68 35.75
C PRO A 40 -3.95 0.47 35.44
N LEU A 41 -3.06 0.13 36.38
CA LEU A 41 -2.14 -1.00 36.23
C LEU A 41 -2.87 -2.35 36.21
N THR A 42 -3.96 -2.45 36.98
CA THR A 42 -4.82 -3.64 37.03
C THR A 42 -6.08 -3.40 36.22
N ALA A 43 -6.42 -4.37 35.37
CA ALA A 43 -7.72 -4.38 34.70
C ALA A 43 -8.81 -4.49 35.78
N CYS A 44 -9.72 -3.51 35.84
CA CYS A 44 -10.80 -3.49 36.81
C CYS A 44 -11.85 -4.58 36.53
N GLU A 45 -11.96 -5.05 35.29
CA GLU A 45 -12.95 -6.03 34.85
C GLU A 45 -12.33 -6.99 33.82
N LEU A 46 -12.81 -8.23 33.78
CA LEU A 46 -12.45 -9.16 32.72
C LEU A 46 -13.01 -8.65 31.38
N PRO A 47 -12.19 -8.51 30.33
CA PRO A 47 -12.67 -8.03 29.05
C PRO A 47 -13.57 -9.07 28.37
N ASN A 48 -14.77 -8.66 27.98
CA ASN A 48 -15.65 -9.45 27.13
C ASN A 48 -15.39 -9.12 25.65
N LEU A 49 -14.43 -9.80 25.04
CA LEU A 49 -14.05 -9.59 23.64
C LEU A 49 -15.11 -10.20 22.70
N PRO A 50 -15.46 -9.53 21.59
CA PRO A 50 -16.35 -10.12 20.60
C PRO A 50 -15.69 -11.36 19.98
N PRO A 51 -16.46 -12.42 19.71
CA PRO A 51 -15.89 -13.63 19.14
C PRO A 51 -15.54 -13.42 17.67
N GLY A 52 -14.57 -14.19 17.16
CA GLY A 52 -14.14 -14.12 15.76
C GLY A 52 -15.22 -14.62 14.78
N PRO A 53 -15.05 -14.37 13.46
CA PRO A 53 -16.05 -14.71 12.44
C PRO A 53 -16.36 -16.20 12.32
N HIS A 54 -15.46 -17.06 12.81
CA HIS A 54 -15.56 -18.51 12.74
C HIS A 54 -15.97 -19.16 14.08
N SER A 55 -16.55 -18.40 15.01
CA SER A 55 -17.10 -18.88 16.28
C SER A 55 -18.53 -19.44 16.15
N ILE A 56 -18.81 -20.15 15.05
CA ILE A 56 -20.14 -20.65 14.71
C ILE A 56 -20.18 -22.16 14.93
N LEU A 57 -21.29 -22.67 15.48
CA LEU A 57 -21.45 -24.09 15.84
C LEU A 57 -21.81 -24.99 14.64
N ALA A 58 -22.48 -24.45 13.62
CA ALA A 58 -22.92 -25.18 12.43
C ALA A 58 -22.36 -24.54 11.16
N HIS A 59 -22.27 -25.32 10.07
CA HIS A 59 -21.78 -24.86 8.75
C HIS A 59 -20.38 -24.23 8.81
N ASN A 60 -19.52 -24.73 9.68
CA ASN A 60 -18.23 -24.13 10.00
C ASN A 60 -17.06 -25.09 9.71
N TYR A 61 -17.11 -25.75 8.55
CA TYR A 61 -16.11 -26.74 8.18
C TYR A 61 -14.78 -26.09 7.83
N TYR A 62 -13.69 -26.58 8.43
CA TYR A 62 -12.36 -26.00 8.24
C TYR A 62 -11.91 -26.01 6.76
N TYR A 63 -12.29 -27.04 5.99
CA TYR A 63 -11.86 -27.17 4.59
C TYR A 63 -12.38 -26.05 3.66
N GLN A 64 -13.48 -25.38 4.02
CA GLN A 64 -14.07 -24.31 3.20
C GLN A 64 -13.35 -22.96 3.35
N ARG A 65 -12.54 -22.80 4.39
CA ARG A 65 -11.82 -21.56 4.72
C ARG A 65 -10.30 -21.71 4.73
N ASP A 66 -9.81 -22.89 4.38
CA ASP A 66 -8.39 -23.23 4.48
C ASP A 66 -7.61 -22.66 3.30
N GLY A 67 -7.35 -21.35 3.32
CA GLY A 67 -6.57 -20.66 2.30
C GLY A 67 -5.16 -21.22 2.12
N ARG A 68 -4.61 -21.95 3.11
CA ARG A 68 -3.30 -22.62 3.00
C ARG A 68 -3.31 -23.74 1.97
N ARG A 69 -4.45 -24.40 1.76
CA ARG A 69 -4.63 -25.47 0.76
C ARG A 69 -5.14 -24.95 -0.58
N GLU A 70 -5.60 -23.71 -0.64
CA GLU A 70 -6.03 -23.06 -1.87
C GLU A 70 -4.85 -22.54 -2.72
N VAL A 71 -3.67 -22.38 -2.09
CA VAL A 71 -2.46 -21.95 -2.78
C VAL A 71 -2.04 -22.97 -3.83
N LYS A 72 -2.12 -22.57 -5.10
CA LYS A 72 -1.62 -23.35 -6.23
C LYS A 72 -0.12 -23.11 -6.42
N PRO A 73 0.63 -24.09 -6.97
CA PRO A 73 2.00 -23.84 -7.39
C PRO A 73 2.05 -22.72 -8.43
N PRO A 74 3.19 -21.99 -8.53
CA PRO A 74 3.34 -20.92 -9.50
C PRO A 74 3.18 -21.45 -10.92
N VAL A 75 2.53 -20.66 -11.77
CA VAL A 75 2.34 -21.01 -13.19
C VAL A 75 3.63 -20.76 -13.95
N GLU A 76 4.16 -21.78 -14.60
CA GLU A 76 5.32 -21.65 -15.48
C GLU A 76 4.92 -20.95 -16.79
N ILE A 77 5.46 -19.76 -17.03
CA ILE A 77 5.18 -18.97 -18.25
C ILE A 77 5.95 -19.53 -19.45
N ARG A 78 7.05 -20.23 -19.22
CA ARG A 78 7.91 -20.82 -20.25
C ARG A 78 8.58 -22.09 -19.71
N ALA A 79 8.40 -23.21 -20.43
CA ALA A 79 9.13 -24.44 -20.13
C ALA A 79 10.64 -24.23 -20.36
N PRO A 80 11.53 -24.87 -19.57
CA PRO A 80 12.97 -24.79 -19.74
C PRO A 80 13.50 -25.45 -21.02
N ASP A 81 12.62 -25.94 -21.90
CA ASP A 81 13.04 -26.66 -23.09
C ASP A 81 13.61 -25.71 -24.15
N VAL A 82 14.92 -25.87 -24.34
CA VAL A 82 15.77 -25.14 -25.26
C VAL A 82 15.35 -25.52 -26.68
N ARG A 83 14.61 -24.65 -27.37
CA ARG A 83 14.76 -24.30 -28.81
C ARG A 83 13.55 -23.48 -29.26
N HIS A 84 13.80 -22.62 -30.25
CA HIS A 84 12.81 -21.84 -31.00
C HIS A 84 12.39 -20.50 -30.38
N VAL A 85 13.35 -19.58 -30.24
CA VAL A 85 13.08 -18.22 -30.72
C VAL A 85 12.92 -18.35 -32.23
N LYS A 86 11.70 -18.55 -32.73
CA LYS A 86 11.43 -18.35 -34.15
C LYS A 86 11.59 -16.86 -34.39
N PHE A 87 12.76 -16.44 -34.85
CA PHE A 87 12.93 -15.13 -35.47
C PHE A 87 12.09 -15.13 -36.75
N ARG A 88 10.78 -14.92 -36.62
CA ARG A 88 9.96 -14.55 -37.76
C ARG A 88 10.33 -13.11 -38.07
N ARG A 89 11.04 -12.89 -39.18
CA ARG A 89 11.05 -11.58 -39.85
C ARG A 89 9.60 -11.22 -40.11
N ARG A 90 9.00 -10.40 -39.24
CA ARG A 90 7.66 -9.85 -39.48
C ARG A 90 7.85 -8.71 -40.48
N GLU A 91 7.37 -8.90 -41.69
CA GLU A 91 7.17 -7.85 -42.70
C GLU A 91 5.98 -6.94 -42.32
N THR A 92 5.91 -6.50 -41.06
CA THR A 92 4.88 -5.58 -40.60
C THR A 92 5.55 -4.41 -39.91
N TYR A 93 5.44 -3.25 -40.54
CA TYR A 93 6.03 -1.95 -40.20
C TYR A 93 5.52 -1.34 -38.87
N CYS A 94 4.65 -2.05 -38.12
CA CYS A 94 4.14 -1.59 -36.83
C CYS A 94 4.48 -2.59 -35.73
N VAL A 95 5.29 -2.17 -34.75
CA VAL A 95 5.69 -2.97 -33.59
C VAL A 95 4.65 -2.78 -32.48
N PRO A 96 4.05 -3.84 -31.91
CA PRO A 96 3.17 -3.69 -30.75
C PRO A 96 3.99 -3.21 -29.54
N ARG A 97 3.46 -2.24 -28.78
CA ARG A 97 4.09 -1.82 -27.51
C ARG A 97 4.15 -3.01 -26.54
N ALA A 98 5.23 -3.10 -25.77
CA ALA A 98 5.42 -4.14 -24.76
C ALA A 98 4.31 -4.07 -23.68
N PRO A 99 3.84 -5.23 -23.15
CA PRO A 99 2.86 -5.24 -22.07
C PRO A 99 3.46 -4.63 -20.79
N ILE A 100 2.69 -3.79 -20.11
CA ILE A 100 3.05 -3.18 -18.81
C ILE A 100 2.42 -4.03 -17.70
N PRO A 101 3.12 -4.32 -16.58
CA PRO A 101 2.59 -5.17 -15.51
C PRO A 101 1.37 -4.60 -14.76
N GLY A 102 1.11 -3.30 -14.85
CA GLY A 102 -0.02 -2.63 -14.18
C GLY A 102 -0.14 -1.17 -14.59
N SER A 103 -1.13 -0.47 -14.03
CA SER A 103 -1.28 0.98 -14.26
C SER A 103 -0.26 1.78 -13.44
N VAL A 104 0.24 2.88 -14.02
CA VAL A 104 1.08 3.85 -13.31
C VAL A 104 0.17 4.69 -12.39
N PHE A 105 0.47 4.74 -11.10
CA PHE A 105 -0.25 5.54 -10.12
C PHE A 105 0.62 6.69 -9.62
N PHE A 106 0.03 7.90 -9.58
CA PHE A 106 0.64 9.10 -9.00
C PHE A 106 -0.12 9.44 -7.72
N TRP A 107 0.56 9.36 -6.57
CA TRP A 107 -0.06 9.57 -5.25
C TRP A 107 -0.42 11.04 -4.98
N ASP A 108 0.28 11.98 -5.64
CA ASP A 108 0.20 13.42 -5.34
C ASP A 108 -0.41 14.28 -6.46
N SER A 109 -0.83 13.71 -7.60
CA SER A 109 -1.35 14.50 -8.73
C SER A 109 -2.86 14.32 -8.92
N TYR A 110 -3.59 15.44 -8.92
CA TYR A 110 -5.02 15.53 -9.22
C TYR A 110 -5.32 15.34 -10.72
N VAL A 111 -4.32 15.04 -11.55
CA VAL A 111 -4.45 14.88 -13.00
C VAL A 111 -4.31 13.40 -13.37
N THR A 112 -5.30 12.61 -12.99
CA THR A 112 -5.39 11.18 -13.34
C THR A 112 -5.79 10.96 -14.81
N HIS A 113 -6.26 11.99 -15.51
CA HIS A 113 -6.81 11.90 -16.87
C HIS A 113 -5.77 11.97 -18.01
N LEU A 114 -4.54 12.42 -17.77
CA LEU A 114 -3.51 12.49 -18.82
C LEU A 114 -2.94 11.12 -19.22
N SER A 115 -3.21 10.07 -18.44
CA SER A 115 -2.81 8.68 -18.76
C SER A 115 -3.58 8.07 -19.95
N ARG A 116 -4.60 8.77 -20.47
CA ARG A 116 -5.40 8.36 -21.64
C ARG A 116 -4.92 8.95 -22.97
N LEU A 117 -4.05 9.96 -22.99
CA LEU A 117 -3.66 10.59 -24.26
C LEU A 117 -2.56 9.79 -24.97
N ASP A 118 -2.92 9.35 -26.17
CA ASP A 118 -2.16 8.71 -27.24
C ASP A 118 -1.55 7.31 -27.02
N ARG A 119 -2.47 6.34 -26.90
CA ARG A 119 -2.25 4.92 -27.28
C ARG A 119 -2.43 4.69 -28.78
N ARG A 120 -1.88 5.54 -29.65
CA ARG A 120 -1.80 5.22 -31.09
C ARG A 120 -0.58 4.33 -31.33
N VAL A 121 -0.78 3.24 -32.07
CA VAL A 121 0.29 2.41 -32.63
C VAL A 121 1.20 3.34 -33.43
N TYR A 122 2.47 3.46 -33.04
CA TYR A 122 3.44 4.23 -33.83
C TYR A 122 3.84 3.36 -35.02
N CYS A 123 3.23 3.63 -36.17
CA CYS A 123 3.73 3.17 -37.45
C CYS A 123 4.58 4.31 -38.02
N PRO A 124 5.91 4.15 -38.19
CA PRO A 124 6.71 5.15 -38.89
C PRO A 124 6.12 5.37 -40.28
N ARG A 125 6.03 6.64 -40.70
CA ARG A 125 5.54 7.04 -42.03
C ARG A 125 6.45 6.37 -43.06
N LYS A 126 5.90 5.67 -44.07
CA LYS A 126 6.71 5.08 -45.16
C LYS A 126 7.59 6.19 -45.73
N GLU A 127 8.91 6.05 -45.65
CA GLU A 127 9.81 6.89 -46.43
C GLU A 127 9.57 6.53 -47.91
N GLU A 128 9.14 7.52 -48.70
CA GLU A 128 8.98 7.35 -50.14
C GLU A 128 10.36 7.02 -50.74
N PRO A 129 10.45 6.08 -51.69
CA PRO A 129 11.70 5.76 -52.33
C PRO A 129 12.23 7.01 -53.05
N LYS A 130 13.49 7.38 -52.79
CA LYS A 130 14.17 8.44 -53.54
C LYS A 130 14.18 8.07 -55.02
N GLU A 131 13.83 9.02 -55.87
CA GLU A 131 13.52 8.82 -57.30
C GLU A 131 14.75 8.58 -58.19
N ASP A 132 15.91 8.29 -57.60
CA ASP A 132 17.20 8.41 -58.29
C ASP A 132 17.67 7.12 -59.00
N ASP A 133 16.95 6.00 -58.85
CA ASP A 133 17.31 4.72 -59.50
C ASP A 133 16.34 4.37 -60.64
N LYS A 134 16.32 5.17 -61.71
CA LYS A 134 15.83 4.73 -63.02
C LYS A 134 17.04 4.52 -63.93
N PRO A 135 17.36 3.27 -64.35
CA PRO A 135 18.33 3.09 -65.42
C PRO A 135 17.73 3.61 -66.73
N CYS A 136 18.52 4.40 -67.47
CA CYS A 136 18.20 4.83 -68.84
C CYS A 136 17.98 3.64 -69.78
#